data_AF-A0A1C4FYG1-F1
#
_entry.id   AF-A0A1C4FYG1-F1
#
_cell.length_a   1.000
_cell.length_b   1.000
_cell.length_c   1.000
_cell.angle_alpha   90.00
_cell.angle_beta   90.00
_cell.angle_gamma   90.00
#
_symmetry.space_group_name_H-M   'P 1'
#
loop_
_entity.id
_entity.type
_entity.pdbx_description
1 polymer ?
#
loop_
_entity_poly.entity_id
_entity_poly.type
_entity_poly.pdbx_seq_one_letter_code
_entity_poly.pdbx_strand_id
1 'polypeptide(L)'
;MELFIELIRDKEDPFETGYSSSISIAVLDEKGKMIEFYTVPIWECCNYFLGVPLQIRFWGSKLSGELVDESYCEIEEELKERLEEFLQFADEE
;
A
#
# COMPACT_ATOMS: atom_id res chain seq x y z
N MET A 1 -4.76 0.45 23.44
CA MET A 1 -4.36 0.72 22.04
C MET A 1 -5.19 -0.13 21.09
N GLU A 2 -5.44 0.37 19.88
CA GLU A 2 -6.20 -0.34 18.83
C GLU A 2 -5.42 -0.35 17.51
N LEU A 3 -5.56 -1.43 16.74
CA LEU A 3 -4.93 -1.63 15.44
C LEU A 3 -6.02 -1.71 14.35
N PHE A 4 -5.88 -0.91 13.30
CA PHE A 4 -6.74 -0.94 12.13
C PHE A 4 -5.92 -1.29 10.89
N ILE A 5 -6.46 -2.19 10.08
CA ILE A 5 -5.86 -2.61 8.82
C ILE A 5 -6.95 -2.52 7.75
N GLU A 6 -6.68 -1.76 6.69
CA GLU A 6 -7.62 -1.56 5.60
C GLU A 6 -6.92 -1.68 4.25
N LEU A 7 -7.58 -2.34 3.29
CA LEU A 7 -7.15 -2.32 1.89
C LEU A 7 -7.75 -1.09 1.21
N ILE A 8 -6.89 -0.16 0.84
CA ILE A 8 -7.26 1.04 0.10
C ILE A 8 -7.10 0.78 -1.40
N ARG A 9 -8.07 1.26 -2.18
CA ARG A 9 -8.07 1.19 -3.64
C ARG A 9 -8.59 2.50 -4.19
N ASP A 10 -7.89 3.05 -5.18
CA ASP A 10 -8.33 4.30 -5.81
C ASP A 10 -9.52 4.10 -6.74
N LYS A 11 -9.66 2.89 -7.30
CA LYS A 11 -10.69 2.53 -8.28
C LYS A 11 -11.12 1.08 -8.12
N GLU A 12 -12.20 0.69 -8.80
CA GLU A 12 -12.69 -0.69 -8.73
C GLU A 12 -11.90 -1.66 -9.63
N ASP A 13 -11.54 -1.21 -10.84
CA ASP A 13 -10.84 -2.04 -11.83
C ASP A 13 -9.31 -1.92 -11.69
N PRO A 14 -8.59 -3.01 -11.32
CA PRO A 14 -7.14 -3.02 -11.16
C PRO A 14 -6.35 -2.79 -12.45
N PHE A 15 -7.01 -2.84 -13.61
CA PHE A 15 -6.45 -2.51 -14.91
C PHE A 15 -7.01 -1.20 -15.48
N GLU A 16 -7.51 -0.31 -14.63
CA GLU A 16 -7.81 1.05 -15.04
C GLU A 16 -6.57 1.95 -14.94
N THR A 17 -6.36 2.83 -15.91
CA THR A 17 -5.27 3.82 -15.87
C THR A 17 -5.31 4.65 -14.59
N GLY A 18 -4.21 4.69 -13.86
CA GLY A 18 -4.10 5.40 -12.58
C GLY A 18 -4.79 4.67 -11.43
N TYR A 19 -5.05 3.36 -11.56
CA TYR A 19 -5.39 2.53 -10.41
C TYR A 19 -4.15 2.39 -9.52
N SER A 20 -4.35 2.53 -8.21
CA SER A 20 -3.42 2.06 -7.20
C SER A 20 -4.17 1.32 -6.09
N SER A 21 -3.47 0.43 -5.40
CA SER A 21 -3.97 -0.18 -4.16
C SER A 21 -2.85 -0.38 -3.16
N SER A 22 -3.20 -0.28 -1.88
CA SER A 22 -2.27 -0.39 -0.76
C SER A 22 -2.96 -0.96 0.48
N ILE A 23 -2.20 -1.60 1.36
CA ILE A 23 -2.66 -1.89 2.73
C ILE A 23 -2.26 -0.71 3.60
N SER A 24 -3.23 -0.13 4.30
CA SER A 24 -3.00 0.91 5.29
C SER A 24 -3.15 0.32 6.69
N ILE A 25 -2.19 0.61 7.55
CA ILE A 25 -2.17 0.18 8.96
C ILE A 25 -2.13 1.41 9.82
N ALA A 26 -3.05 1.49 10.79
CA ALA A 26 -3.11 2.58 11.73
C ALA A 26 -3.15 2.04 13.16
N VAL A 27 -2.35 2.66 14.03
CA VAL A 27 -2.34 2.40 15.46
C VAL A 27 -2.92 3.59 16.20
N LEU A 28 -3.90 3.35 17.06
CA LEU A 28 -4.54 4.36 17.89
C LEU A 28 -4.22 4.12 19.37
N ASP A 29 -3.99 5.20 20.10
CA ASP A 29 -3.91 5.19 21.55
C ASP A 29 -5.29 4.96 22.20
N GLU A 30 -5.34 4.84 23.52
CA GLU A 30 -6.60 4.63 24.27
C GLU A 30 -7.62 5.78 24.13
N LYS A 31 -7.18 6.95 23.66
CA LYS A 31 -8.05 8.12 23.41
C LYS A 31 -8.50 8.19 21.95
N GLY A 32 -8.19 7.18 21.15
CA GLY A 32 -8.50 7.12 19.72
C GLY A 32 -7.64 8.06 18.88
N LYS A 33 -6.51 8.54 19.40
CA LYS A 33 -5.57 9.35 18.62
C LYS A 33 -4.64 8.41 17.86
N MET A 34 -4.54 8.61 16.55
CA MET A 34 -3.55 7.92 15.72
C MET A 34 -2.14 8.31 16.17
N ILE A 35 -1.36 7.31 16.56
CA ILE A 35 0.04 7.46 17.00
C ILE A 35 1.02 6.94 15.96
N GLU A 36 0.59 5.99 15.12
CA GLU A 36 1.39 5.47 14.02
C GLU A 36 0.50 5.15 12.81
N PHE A 37 1.08 5.33 11.61
CA PHE A 37 0.43 5.03 10.34
C PHE A 37 1.47 4.50 9.35
N TYR A 38 1.12 3.42 8.68
CA TYR A 38 1.94 2.77 7.68
C TYR A 38 1.14 2.41 6.44
N THR A 39 1.76 2.41 5.27
CA THR A 39 1.10 2.08 4.00
C THR A 39 2.02 1.23 3.15
N VAL A 40 1.57 0.03 2.82
CA VAL A 40 2.26 -0.89 1.91
C VAL A 40 1.61 -0.82 0.53
N PRO A 41 2.30 -0.30 -0.50
CA PRO A 41 1.78 -0.31 -1.85
C PRO A 41 1.76 -1.76 -2.39
N ILE A 42 0.68 -2.16 -3.07
CA ILE A 42 0.54 -3.52 -3.61
C ILE A 42 0.62 -3.50 -5.12
N TRP A 43 -0.19 -2.66 -5.76
CA TRP A 43 -0.42 -2.73 -7.19
C TRP A 43 -0.65 -1.35 -7.76
N GLU A 44 -0.01 -1.06 -8.90
CA GLU A 44 -0.20 0.16 -9.66
C GLU A 44 -0.47 -0.17 -11.13
N CYS A 45 -1.38 0.59 -11.75
CA CYS A 45 -1.65 0.50 -13.17
C CYS A 45 -1.36 1.82 -13.88
N CYS A 46 -0.34 1.81 -14.72
CA CYS A 46 0.14 2.97 -15.45
C CYS A 46 0.18 2.71 -16.96
N ASN A 47 0.02 3.78 -17.75
CA ASN A 47 0.35 3.70 -19.17
C ASN A 47 1.86 3.84 -19.35
N TYR A 48 2.40 3.16 -20.35
CA TYR A 48 3.80 3.25 -20.72
C TYR A 48 3.92 3.63 -22.19
N PHE A 49 4.74 4.62 -22.49
CA PHE A 49 5.10 4.96 -23.87
C PHE A 49 6.62 4.91 -24.00
N LEU A 50 7.11 4.01 -24.86
CA LEU A 50 8.55 3.76 -25.03
C LEU A 50 9.28 3.50 -23.69
N GLY A 51 8.63 2.80 -22.76
CA GLY A 51 9.17 2.48 -21.43
C GLY A 51 9.03 3.59 -20.38
N VAL A 52 8.48 4.75 -20.73
CA VAL A 52 8.25 5.86 -19.79
C VAL A 52 6.81 5.78 -19.25
N PRO A 53 6.60 5.80 -17.91
CA PRO A 53 5.26 5.80 -17.33
C PRO A 53 4.53 7.13 -17.58
N LEU A 54 3.23 7.04 -17.82
CA LEU A 54 2.32 8.13 -18.14
C LEU A 54 1.03 8.01 -17.32
N GLN A 55 0.63 9.14 -16.74
CA GLN A 55 -0.62 9.29 -15.98
C GLN A 55 -1.86 9.43 -16.90
N ILE A 56 -1.64 9.62 -18.21
CA ILE A 56 -2.70 9.76 -19.21
C ILE A 56 -2.57 8.72 -20.30
N ARG A 57 -3.70 8.31 -20.88
CA ARG A 57 -3.72 7.42 -22.04
C ARG A 57 -3.37 8.19 -23.30
N PHE A 58 -2.31 7.80 -23.99
CA PHE A 58 -1.86 8.40 -25.26
C PHE A 58 -1.89 7.36 -26.39
N TRP A 59 -2.00 7.78 -27.65
CA TRP A 59 -2.03 6.84 -28.75
C TRP A 59 -0.66 6.15 -28.91
N GLY A 60 -0.66 4.81 -28.93
CA GLY A 60 0.57 4.02 -28.93
C GLY A 60 1.17 3.75 -27.55
N SER A 61 0.55 4.21 -26.45
CA SER A 61 0.92 3.76 -25.10
C SER A 61 0.34 2.37 -24.81
N LYS A 62 1.06 1.59 -24.00
CA LYS A 62 0.61 0.29 -23.46
C LYS A 62 0.15 0.49 -22.02
N LEU A 63 -0.98 -0.09 -21.65
CA LEU A 63 -1.38 -0.20 -20.25
C LEU A 63 -0.67 -1.40 -19.61
N SER A 64 -0.01 -1.20 -18.47
CA SER A 64 0.59 -2.26 -17.67
C SER A 64 0.11 -2.11 -16.23
N GLY A 65 -0.26 -3.23 -15.61
CA GLY A 65 -0.48 -3.32 -14.17
C GLY A 65 0.63 -4.18 -13.60
N GLU A 66 1.32 -3.67 -12.60
CA GLU A 66 2.49 -4.30 -12.01
C GLU A 66 2.35 -4.29 -10.48
N LEU A 67 2.81 -5.38 -9.85
CA LEU A 67 3.10 -5.33 -8.42
C LEU A 67 4.17 -4.26 -8.22
N VAL A 68 4.04 -3.49 -7.15
CA VAL A 68 5.10 -2.55 -6.76
C VAL A 68 6.38 -3.35 -6.48
N ASP A 69 7.55 -2.71 -6.53
CA ASP A 69 8.88 -3.36 -6.51
C ASP A 69 9.09 -4.40 -5.38
N GLU A 70 8.26 -4.35 -4.34
CA GLU A 70 8.22 -5.31 -3.24
C GLU A 70 7.46 -6.59 -3.62
N SER A 71 8.14 -7.72 -3.49
CA SER A 71 7.52 -9.03 -3.55
C SER A 71 6.54 -9.23 -2.40
N TYR A 72 5.58 -10.15 -2.58
CA TYR A 72 4.67 -10.56 -1.51
C TYR A 72 5.40 -10.96 -0.21
N CYS A 73 6.58 -11.60 -0.33
CA CYS A 73 7.38 -11.98 0.83
C CYS A 73 7.97 -10.77 1.57
N GLU A 74 8.47 -9.77 0.84
CA GLU A 74 9.00 -8.54 1.43
C GLU A 74 7.89 -7.74 2.12
N ILE A 75 6.71 -7.66 1.50
CA ILE A 75 5.51 -7.08 2.11
C ILE A 75 5.13 -7.83 3.39
N GLU A 76 5.11 -9.16 3.37
CA GLU A 76 4.77 -9.97 4.56
C GLU A 76 5.79 -9.78 5.69
N GLU A 77 7.09 -9.75 5.37
CA GLU A 77 8.16 -9.51 6.34
C GLU A 77 8.05 -8.12 6.97
N GLU A 78 7.89 -7.07 6.18
CA GLU A 78 7.75 -5.71 6.70
C GLU A 78 6.52 -5.57 7.60
N LEU A 79 5.38 -6.11 7.17
CA LEU A 79 4.15 -6.12 7.97
C LEU A 79 4.38 -6.81 9.32
N LYS A 80 5.10 -7.94 9.32
CA LYS A 80 5.38 -8.70 10.53
C LYS A 80 6.31 -7.93 11.47
N GLU A 81 7.39 -7.35 10.96
CA GLU A 81 8.32 -6.53 11.75
C GLU A 81 7.59 -5.39 12.47
N ARG A 82 6.69 -4.68 11.76
CA ARG A 82 5.90 -3.59 12.36
C ARG A 82 4.91 -4.07 13.41
N LEU A 83 4.26 -5.21 13.19
CA LEU A 83 3.37 -5.78 14.20
C LEU A 83 4.14 -6.25 15.45
N GLU A 84 5.35 -6.78 15.28
CA GLU A 84 6.23 -7.15 16.39
C GLU A 84 6.71 -5.93 17.17
N GLU A 85 7.10 -4.84 16.49
CA GLU A 85 7.41 -3.56 17.13
C GLU A 85 6.21 -3.06 17.95
N PHE A 86 5.01 -3.05 17.38
CA PHE A 86 3.78 -2.67 18.08
C PHE A 86 3.53 -3.50 19.35
N LEU A 87 3.74 -4.82 19.29
CA LEU A 87 3.55 -5.69 20.45
C LEU A 87 4.61 -5.43 21.54
N GLN A 88 5.85 -5.15 21.17
CA GLN A 88 6.90 -4.81 22.13
C GLN A 88 6.61 -3.50 22.85
N PHE A 89 6.12 -2.48 22.14
CA PHE A 89 5.69 -1.22 22.77
C PHE A 89 4.53 -1.41 23.75
N ALA A 90 3.63 -2.37 23.49
CA ALA A 90 2.50 -2.65 24.36
C ALA A 90 2.87 -3.39 25.66
N ASP A 91 4.00 -4.12 25.68
CA ASP A 91 4.49 -4.85 26.86
C ASP A 91 5.35 -3.98 27.80
N GLU A 92 5.83 -2.82 27.35
CA GLU A 92 6.67 -1.89 28.14
C GLU A 92 5.87 -0.80 28.90
N GLU A 93 4.55 -0.71 28.71
CA GLU A 93 3.63 0.22 29.40
C GLU A 93 2.88 -0.42 30.59
#